data_AF-A0A7V0RKX8-F1
#
_entry.id   AF-A0A7V0RKX8-F1
#
_cell.length_a   1.000
_cell.length_b   1.000
_cell.length_c   1.000
_cell.angle_alpha   90.00
_cell.angle_beta   90.00
_cell.angle_gamma   90.00
#
_symmetry.space_group_name_H-M   'P 1'
#
loop_
_entity.id
_entity.type
_entity.pdbx_description
1 polymer ?
#
loop_
_entity_poly.entity_id
_entity_poly.type
_entity_poly.pdbx_seq_one_letter_code
_entity_poly.pdbx_strand_id
1 'polypeptide(L)'
;MTRTSVTLPACLTSGRNTVDTMSSERLIKNSSGELSFVRERRKALAQLYGGLARTMGQIGKTDLEAPFIALAADAGKQANTKPQTAGEKTGAAPEPIVARGSPGPVTISDFPSQYAVWAFAVDNEMALFGDIIDLASRADGPGERAVLMKAAGDCLDRAARYRIERRIAYHALRISEEIAQFPDIRRIDALEDFVYVALAIERYFRRLLECHDEVGGGIGAIMTATDKIIAGLEPMAQDTHPSRRLDRPLKRLEKIAGRPVGARPAGADNWARLAVEAGRIFDYYDQVFETAQDPQVMALSQRLSASAIERLRLLRKMRNDALPRDEKGTTGPPRFI
;
A
#
# COMPACT_ATOMS: atom_id res chain seq x y z
N MET A 1 -22.37 -42.99 51.17
CA MET A 1 -21.88 -44.13 50.37
C MET A 1 -23.04 -44.70 49.59
N THR A 2 -23.11 -44.38 48.29
CA THR A 2 -23.97 -45.09 47.33
C THR A 2 -23.26 -44.95 45.98
N ARG A 3 -22.56 -46.02 45.62
CA ARG A 3 -21.94 -46.25 44.30
C ARG A 3 -23.00 -46.84 43.40
N THR A 4 -23.11 -46.32 42.18
CA THR A 4 -23.72 -47.05 41.07
C THR A 4 -22.68 -47.14 39.97
N SER A 5 -21.94 -48.25 39.99
CA SER A 5 -21.08 -48.70 38.90
C SER A 5 -21.96 -49.30 37.81
N VAL A 6 -21.86 -48.80 36.59
CA VAL A 6 -22.40 -49.48 35.41
C VAL A 6 -21.24 -49.88 34.51
N THR A 7 -21.30 -51.14 34.16
CA THR A 7 -20.36 -52.05 33.52
C THR A 7 -20.09 -51.66 32.06
N LEU A 8 -18.81 -51.70 31.64
CA LEU A 8 -18.43 -51.85 30.24
C LEU A 8 -18.65 -53.31 29.81
N PRO A 9 -19.06 -53.55 28.55
CA PRO A 9 -18.24 -54.42 27.73
C PRO A 9 -17.90 -53.79 26.38
N ALA A 10 -16.62 -53.86 26.06
CA ALA A 10 -16.11 -53.66 24.72
C ALA A 10 -16.54 -54.83 23.83
N CYS A 11 -17.24 -54.53 22.75
CA CYS A 11 -17.22 -55.35 21.54
C CYS A 11 -16.67 -54.47 20.40
N LEU A 12 -15.36 -54.55 20.22
CA LEU A 12 -14.68 -54.17 18.98
C LEU A 12 -15.02 -55.23 17.92
N THR A 13 -15.68 -54.84 16.83
CA THR A 13 -15.10 -54.90 15.47
C THR A 13 -16.14 -54.58 14.39
N SER A 14 -15.62 -53.92 13.34
CA SER A 14 -16.16 -53.88 11.98
C SER A 14 -17.36 -52.96 11.70
N GLY A 15 -17.04 -51.68 11.53
CA GLY A 15 -17.83 -50.75 10.72
C GLY A 15 -16.88 -49.81 10.00
N ARG A 16 -16.52 -50.13 8.76
CA ARG A 16 -15.85 -49.21 7.83
C ARG A 16 -16.74 -47.97 7.69
N ASN A 17 -16.47 -46.91 8.44
CA ASN A 17 -16.98 -45.59 8.10
C ASN A 17 -15.97 -44.96 7.14
N THR A 18 -16.31 -45.08 5.86
CA THR A 18 -15.88 -44.23 4.77
C THR A 18 -16.00 -42.76 5.20
N VAL A 19 -14.91 -42.22 5.73
CA VAL A 19 -14.72 -40.77 5.87
C VAL A 19 -14.74 -40.20 4.46
N ASP A 20 -15.59 -39.19 4.23
CA ASP A 20 -15.78 -38.45 2.99
C ASP A 20 -14.45 -38.03 2.33
N THR A 21 -13.91 -38.93 1.52
CA THR A 21 -12.75 -38.67 0.65
C THR A 21 -13.11 -37.68 -0.45
N MET A 22 -14.37 -37.61 -0.86
CA MET A 22 -14.88 -36.66 -1.86
C MET A 22 -14.84 -35.20 -1.39
N SER A 23 -15.14 -34.93 -0.11
CA SER A 23 -15.10 -33.58 0.48
C SER A 23 -13.67 -33.11 0.69
N SER A 24 -12.75 -34.02 1.03
CA SER A 24 -11.32 -33.71 1.18
C SER A 24 -10.61 -33.50 -0.16
N GLU A 25 -10.96 -34.25 -1.21
CA GLU A 25 -10.35 -34.09 -2.54
C GLU A 25 -10.76 -32.80 -3.26
N ARG A 26 -11.99 -32.29 -3.03
CA ARG A 26 -12.40 -30.96 -3.51
C ARG A 26 -11.71 -29.84 -2.71
N LEU A 27 -11.60 -29.98 -1.38
CA LEU A 27 -10.90 -29.02 -0.51
C LEU A 27 -9.41 -28.84 -0.91
N ILE A 28 -8.72 -29.91 -1.26
CA ILE A 28 -7.29 -29.89 -1.62
C ILE A 28 -7.08 -29.30 -3.02
N LYS A 29 -8.02 -29.50 -3.95
CA LYS A 29 -7.93 -28.93 -5.30
C LYS A 29 -8.17 -27.42 -5.33
N ASN A 30 -9.13 -26.90 -4.55
CA ASN A 30 -9.40 -25.45 -4.51
C ASN A 30 -8.28 -24.68 -3.80
N SER A 31 -7.80 -25.17 -2.66
CA SER A 31 -6.69 -24.54 -1.93
C SER A 31 -5.37 -24.52 -2.73
N SER A 32 -5.16 -25.50 -3.63
CA SER A 32 -4.02 -25.52 -4.54
C SER A 32 -4.08 -24.42 -5.61
N GLY A 33 -5.28 -24.05 -6.07
CA GLY A 33 -5.51 -22.99 -7.06
C GLY A 33 -5.39 -21.59 -6.47
N GLU A 34 -5.87 -21.37 -5.25
CA GLU A 34 -5.83 -20.05 -4.61
C GLU A 34 -4.42 -19.70 -4.09
N LEU A 35 -3.67 -20.69 -3.60
CA LEU A 35 -2.23 -20.52 -3.34
C LEU A 35 -1.42 -20.34 -4.63
N SER A 36 -1.88 -20.91 -5.75
CA SER A 36 -1.26 -20.67 -7.05
C SER A 36 -1.39 -19.20 -7.46
N PHE A 37 -2.53 -18.53 -7.17
CA PHE A 37 -2.69 -17.09 -7.41
C PHE A 37 -1.65 -16.25 -6.65
N VAL A 38 -1.49 -16.49 -5.35
CA VAL A 38 -0.49 -15.78 -4.53
C VAL A 38 0.91 -16.00 -5.10
N ARG A 39 1.24 -17.25 -5.46
CA ARG A 39 2.54 -17.59 -6.05
C ARG A 39 2.77 -16.90 -7.39
N GLU A 40 1.79 -16.90 -8.29
CA GLU A 40 1.90 -16.25 -9.59
C GLU A 40 2.01 -14.72 -9.43
N ARG A 41 1.27 -14.12 -8.49
CA ARG A 41 1.44 -12.70 -8.13
C ARG A 41 2.87 -12.40 -7.68
N ARG A 42 3.48 -13.27 -6.87
CA ARG A 42 4.88 -13.12 -6.43
C ARG A 42 5.87 -13.25 -7.57
N LYS A 43 5.66 -14.18 -8.50
CA LYS A 43 6.49 -14.30 -9.72
C LYS A 43 6.39 -13.04 -10.59
N ALA A 44 5.18 -12.54 -10.80
CA ALA A 44 4.96 -11.31 -11.57
C ALA A 44 5.65 -10.11 -10.92
N LEU A 45 5.56 -9.97 -9.59
CA LEU A 45 6.29 -8.94 -8.84
C LEU A 45 7.80 -9.09 -8.96
N ALA A 46 8.34 -10.31 -8.84
CA ALA A 46 9.77 -10.56 -8.98
C ALA A 46 10.28 -10.17 -10.38
N GLN A 47 9.53 -10.50 -11.42
CA GLN A 47 9.84 -10.11 -12.80
C GLN A 47 9.78 -8.59 -12.99
N LEU A 48 8.74 -7.94 -12.47
CA LEU A 48 8.58 -6.49 -12.55
C LEU A 48 9.72 -5.76 -11.86
N TYR A 49 9.98 -6.07 -10.59
CA TYR A 49 11.06 -5.46 -9.83
C TYR A 49 12.42 -5.73 -10.46
N GLY A 50 12.66 -6.94 -10.99
CA GLY A 50 13.90 -7.24 -11.72
C GLY A 50 14.04 -6.44 -13.02
N GLY A 51 12.93 -6.18 -13.73
CA GLY A 51 12.91 -5.32 -14.92
C GLY A 51 13.19 -3.85 -14.57
N LEU A 52 12.57 -3.34 -13.51
CA LEU A 52 12.81 -1.98 -13.01
C LEU A 52 14.25 -1.81 -12.53
N ALA A 53 14.82 -2.78 -11.79
CA ALA A 53 16.23 -2.77 -11.39
C ALA A 53 17.17 -2.62 -12.59
N ARG A 54 17.02 -3.48 -13.61
CA ARG A 54 17.83 -3.41 -14.83
C ARG A 54 17.70 -2.06 -15.54
N THR A 55 16.48 -1.55 -15.62
CA THR A 55 16.22 -0.26 -16.28
C THR A 55 16.88 0.89 -15.52
N MET A 56 16.75 0.92 -14.18
CA MET A 56 17.38 1.93 -13.32
C MET A 56 18.91 1.89 -13.44
N GLY A 57 19.50 0.70 -13.45
CA GLY A 57 20.94 0.52 -13.67
C GLY A 57 21.40 1.02 -15.05
N GLN A 58 20.63 0.74 -16.11
CA GLN A 58 20.94 1.20 -17.47
C GLN A 58 20.91 2.73 -17.61
N ILE A 59 20.01 3.42 -16.90
CA ILE A 59 19.94 4.89 -16.89
C ILE A 59 20.82 5.54 -15.82
N GLY A 60 21.66 4.76 -15.13
CA GLY A 60 22.61 5.27 -14.13
C GLY A 60 22.00 5.69 -12.78
N LYS A 61 20.74 5.32 -12.49
CA LYS A 61 20.07 5.55 -11.20
C LYS A 61 20.35 4.40 -10.23
N THR A 62 21.61 4.24 -9.86
CA THR A 62 22.09 3.12 -9.02
C THR A 62 21.50 3.15 -7.61
N ASP A 63 21.13 4.33 -7.12
CA ASP A 63 20.42 4.52 -5.86
C ASP A 63 19.01 3.89 -5.89
N LEU A 64 18.33 3.88 -7.04
CA LEU A 64 17.01 3.25 -7.19
C LEU A 64 17.08 1.77 -7.56
N GLU A 65 18.16 1.36 -8.22
CA GLU A 65 18.39 -0.03 -8.62
C GLU A 65 18.45 -0.97 -7.40
N ALA A 66 19.23 -0.63 -6.37
CA ALA A 66 19.46 -1.51 -5.23
C ALA A 66 18.17 -1.91 -4.47
N PRO A 67 17.23 -0.99 -4.15
CA PRO A 67 15.92 -1.35 -3.62
C PRO A 67 15.14 -2.33 -4.50
N PHE A 68 15.13 -2.14 -5.82
CA PHE A 68 14.42 -3.05 -6.73
C PHE A 68 15.05 -4.44 -6.81
N ILE A 69 16.38 -4.55 -6.72
CA ILE A 69 17.07 -5.85 -6.61
C ILE A 69 16.61 -6.57 -5.33
N ALA A 70 16.57 -5.88 -4.20
CA ALA A 70 16.14 -6.46 -2.93
C ALA A 70 14.68 -6.95 -2.99
N LEU A 71 13.79 -6.13 -3.56
CA LEU A 71 12.37 -6.47 -3.76
C LEU A 71 12.18 -7.66 -4.71
N ALA A 72 12.93 -7.71 -5.82
CA ALA A 72 12.88 -8.81 -6.77
C ALA A 72 13.33 -10.13 -6.12
N ALA A 73 14.40 -10.09 -5.32
CA ALA A 73 14.91 -11.24 -4.59
C ALA A 73 13.92 -11.73 -3.53
N ASP A 74 13.30 -10.84 -2.76
CA ASP A 74 12.30 -11.23 -1.76
C ASP A 74 11.06 -11.83 -2.42
N ALA A 75 10.49 -11.17 -3.44
CA ALA A 75 9.35 -11.69 -4.19
C ALA A 75 9.65 -13.06 -4.84
N GLY A 76 10.87 -13.23 -5.39
CA GLY A 76 11.32 -14.50 -5.97
C GLY A 76 11.47 -15.63 -4.94
N LYS A 77 11.95 -15.32 -3.72
CA LYS A 77 11.98 -16.29 -2.60
C LYS A 77 10.57 -16.74 -2.25
N GLN A 78 9.63 -15.81 -2.10
CA GLN A 78 8.24 -16.14 -1.76
C GLN A 78 7.54 -16.97 -2.86
N ALA A 79 7.84 -16.70 -4.13
CA ALA A 79 7.33 -17.49 -5.25
C ALA A 79 7.85 -18.94 -5.26
N ASN A 80 8.96 -19.22 -4.59
CA ASN A 80 9.61 -20.53 -4.56
C ASN A 80 9.40 -21.29 -3.24
N THR A 81 8.87 -20.65 -2.20
CA THR A 81 8.49 -21.31 -0.95
C THR A 81 7.33 -22.29 -1.23
N LYS A 82 7.57 -23.60 -1.06
CA LYS A 82 6.50 -24.61 -1.14
C LYS A 82 5.53 -24.41 0.05
N PRO A 83 4.20 -24.41 -0.16
CA PRO A 83 3.26 -24.37 0.96
C PRO A 83 3.47 -25.60 1.85
N GLN A 84 3.56 -25.38 3.16
CA GLN A 84 3.83 -26.43 4.15
C GLN A 84 2.62 -27.29 4.54
N THR A 85 1.52 -27.23 3.79
CA THR A 85 0.32 -28.04 4.05
C THR A 85 -0.17 -28.79 2.81
N ALA A 86 -0.29 -30.11 2.99
CA ALA A 86 -0.98 -31.12 2.18
C ALA A 86 -0.42 -31.48 0.78
N GLY A 87 0.23 -32.65 0.73
CA GLY A 87 0.36 -33.59 -0.40
C GLY A 87 0.21 -33.06 -1.83
N GLU A 88 1.33 -33.03 -2.57
CA GLU A 88 1.34 -32.96 -4.03
C GLU A 88 0.56 -34.16 -4.61
N LYS A 89 -0.63 -33.92 -5.17
CA LYS A 89 -1.15 -34.70 -6.28
C LYS A 89 -1.40 -33.80 -7.47
N THR A 90 -0.74 -34.15 -8.57
CA THR A 90 -0.92 -33.61 -9.92
C THR A 90 -2.39 -33.71 -10.33
N GLY A 91 -3.07 -32.58 -10.37
CA GLY A 91 -4.40 -32.39 -10.93
C GLY A 91 -4.42 -31.13 -11.78
N ALA A 92 -5.20 -31.16 -12.87
CA ALA A 92 -5.22 -30.19 -13.96
C ALA A 92 -5.12 -28.72 -13.54
N ALA A 93 -4.38 -27.94 -14.35
CA ALA A 93 -4.17 -26.52 -14.17
C ALA A 93 -5.50 -25.79 -13.98
N PRO A 94 -5.69 -25.03 -12.88
CA PRO A 94 -6.84 -24.16 -12.75
C PRO A 94 -6.83 -23.13 -13.89
N GLU A 95 -8.01 -22.69 -14.31
CA GLU A 95 -8.20 -21.64 -15.31
C GLU A 95 -7.25 -20.46 -15.04
N PRO A 96 -6.72 -19.81 -16.10
CA PRO A 96 -5.73 -18.77 -15.93
C PRO A 96 -6.30 -17.61 -15.10
N ILE A 97 -5.94 -17.56 -13.81
CA ILE A 97 -6.11 -16.40 -12.91
C ILE A 97 -5.11 -15.31 -13.34
N VAL A 98 -5.03 -15.02 -14.64
CA VAL A 98 -3.99 -14.20 -15.27
C VAL A 98 -4.38 -12.71 -15.24
N ALA A 99 -5.64 -12.37 -14.97
CA ALA A 99 -6.12 -10.99 -15.02
C ALA A 99 -6.11 -10.22 -13.69
N ARG A 100 -6.11 -10.89 -12.52
CA ARG A 100 -6.06 -10.21 -11.21
C ARG A 100 -4.63 -10.07 -10.64
N GLY A 101 -3.68 -10.76 -11.23
CA GLY A 101 -2.35 -11.01 -10.67
C GLY A 101 -1.22 -10.11 -11.16
N SER A 102 -1.39 -9.23 -12.13
CA SER A 102 -0.29 -8.34 -12.57
C SER A 102 -0.27 -7.03 -11.78
N PRO A 103 0.89 -6.58 -11.26
CA PRO A 103 1.01 -5.22 -10.74
C PRO A 103 0.61 -4.25 -11.84
N GLY A 104 -0.06 -3.15 -11.48
CA GLY A 104 -0.48 -2.16 -12.47
C GLY A 104 0.71 -1.66 -13.32
N PRO A 105 0.46 -1.15 -14.52
CA PRO A 105 1.52 -0.59 -15.36
C PRO A 105 2.30 0.51 -14.61
N VAL A 106 3.62 0.51 -14.77
CA VAL A 106 4.53 1.48 -14.15
C VAL A 106 5.53 2.01 -15.16
N THR A 107 6.02 3.23 -14.91
CA THR A 107 7.00 3.97 -15.72
C THR A 107 8.16 4.43 -14.84
N ILE A 108 9.31 4.73 -15.45
CA ILE A 108 10.49 5.22 -14.71
C ILE A 108 10.17 6.50 -13.94
N SER A 109 9.32 7.39 -14.49
CA SER A 109 8.89 8.63 -13.83
C SER A 109 8.12 8.41 -12.53
N ASP A 110 7.59 7.21 -12.29
CA ASP A 110 6.91 6.87 -11.04
C ASP A 110 7.86 6.77 -9.85
N PHE A 111 9.14 6.63 -10.13
CA PHE A 111 10.18 6.39 -9.14
C PHE A 111 11.17 7.55 -9.14
N PRO A 112 10.75 8.75 -8.71
CA PRO A 112 11.65 9.90 -8.58
C PRO A 112 12.64 9.74 -7.42
N SER A 113 12.43 8.78 -6.51
CA SER A 113 13.30 8.53 -5.36
C SER A 113 13.09 7.14 -4.77
N GLN A 114 14.02 6.67 -3.92
CA GLN A 114 13.89 5.40 -3.20
C GLN A 114 12.60 5.34 -2.37
N TYR A 115 12.16 6.47 -1.83
CA TYR A 115 10.90 6.58 -1.12
C TYR A 115 9.71 6.10 -1.98
N ALA A 116 9.67 6.49 -3.25
CA ALA A 116 8.61 6.07 -4.16
C ALA A 116 8.69 4.57 -4.50
N VAL A 117 9.90 4.02 -4.58
CA VAL A 117 10.13 2.57 -4.77
C VAL A 117 9.57 1.77 -3.59
N TRP A 118 9.91 2.15 -2.36
CA TRP A 118 9.42 1.48 -1.17
C TRP A 118 7.92 1.69 -0.94
N ALA A 119 7.39 2.88 -1.27
CA ALA A 119 5.95 3.11 -1.28
C ALA A 119 5.24 2.12 -2.19
N PHE A 120 5.70 2.00 -3.45
CA PHE A 120 5.15 1.05 -4.42
C PHE A 120 5.21 -0.40 -3.92
N ALA A 121 6.28 -0.79 -3.22
CA ALA A 121 6.38 -2.12 -2.62
C ALA A 121 5.33 -2.35 -1.53
N VAL A 122 5.16 -1.40 -0.60
CA VAL A 122 4.11 -1.46 0.44
C VAL A 122 2.73 -1.61 -0.19
N ASP A 123 2.46 -0.87 -1.25
CA ASP A 123 1.15 -0.91 -1.91
C ASP A 123 0.85 -2.26 -2.54
N ASN A 124 1.85 -2.89 -3.15
CA ASN A 124 1.68 -4.22 -3.74
C ASN A 124 1.42 -5.28 -2.67
N GLU A 125 2.02 -5.17 -1.48
CA GLU A 125 1.69 -6.04 -0.35
C GLU A 125 0.27 -5.81 0.16
N MET A 126 -0.15 -4.55 0.30
CA MET A 126 -1.49 -4.20 0.80
C MET A 126 -2.59 -4.57 -0.20
N ALA A 127 -2.34 -4.45 -1.50
CA ALA A 127 -3.26 -4.89 -2.54
C ALA A 127 -3.43 -6.41 -2.50
N LEU A 128 -2.33 -7.17 -2.44
CA LEU A 128 -2.37 -8.62 -2.34
C LEU A 128 -3.01 -9.09 -1.03
N PHE A 129 -2.78 -8.39 0.09
CA PHE A 129 -3.49 -8.62 1.33
C PHE A 129 -5.01 -8.52 1.12
N GLY A 130 -5.48 -7.44 0.50
CA GLY A 130 -6.91 -7.25 0.19
C GLY A 130 -7.49 -8.39 -0.64
N ASP A 131 -6.80 -8.77 -1.72
CA ASP A 131 -7.21 -9.89 -2.58
C ASP A 131 -7.30 -11.21 -1.81
N ILE A 132 -6.33 -11.50 -0.93
CA ILE A 132 -6.30 -12.72 -0.12
C ILE A 132 -7.43 -12.72 0.92
N ILE A 133 -7.72 -11.59 1.56
CA ILE A 133 -8.83 -11.48 2.52
C ILE A 133 -10.18 -11.69 1.82
N ASP A 134 -10.36 -11.12 0.64
CA ASP A 134 -11.55 -11.32 -0.18
C ASP A 134 -11.73 -12.81 -0.56
N LEU A 135 -10.65 -13.49 -0.93
CA LEU A 135 -10.65 -14.95 -1.17
C LEU A 135 -10.98 -15.72 0.12
N ALA A 136 -10.32 -15.42 1.23
CA ALA A 136 -10.53 -16.09 2.52
C ALA A 136 -11.98 -15.96 3.02
N SER A 137 -12.64 -14.83 2.72
CA SER A 137 -14.04 -14.60 3.06
C SER A 137 -15.01 -15.53 2.31
N ARG A 138 -14.60 -16.03 1.15
CA ARG A 138 -15.38 -16.90 0.26
C ARG A 138 -14.96 -18.37 0.33
N ALA A 139 -13.88 -18.68 1.04
CA ALA A 139 -13.36 -20.03 1.18
C ALA A 139 -14.38 -20.95 1.89
N ASP A 140 -14.58 -22.14 1.31
CA ASP A 140 -15.58 -23.13 1.72
C ASP A 140 -15.16 -23.86 3.01
N GLY A 141 -13.86 -24.04 3.23
CA GLY A 141 -13.30 -24.83 4.33
C GLY A 141 -12.55 -24.01 5.39
N PRO A 142 -12.64 -24.35 6.69
CA PRO A 142 -11.88 -23.68 7.74
C PRO A 142 -10.36 -23.82 7.57
N GLY A 143 -9.89 -24.95 7.00
CA GLY A 143 -8.47 -25.17 6.74
C GLY A 143 -7.90 -24.28 5.62
N GLU A 144 -8.64 -24.12 4.52
CA GLU A 144 -8.29 -23.23 3.42
C GLU A 144 -8.29 -21.76 3.87
N ARG A 145 -9.33 -21.36 4.60
CA ARG A 145 -9.40 -20.03 5.23
C ARG A 145 -8.20 -19.78 6.14
N ALA A 146 -7.80 -20.74 6.97
CA ALA A 146 -6.64 -20.57 7.86
C ALA A 146 -5.33 -20.36 7.07
N VAL A 147 -5.14 -21.09 5.97
CA VAL A 147 -3.96 -20.95 5.11
C VAL A 147 -3.93 -19.58 4.41
N LEU A 148 -5.06 -19.12 3.86
CA LEU A 148 -5.17 -17.79 3.26
C LEU A 148 -4.95 -16.68 4.29
N MET A 149 -5.55 -16.80 5.47
CA MET A 149 -5.36 -15.83 6.56
C MET A 149 -3.89 -15.77 7.01
N LYS A 150 -3.17 -16.90 7.01
CA LYS A 150 -1.72 -16.89 7.22
C LYS A 150 -0.99 -16.12 6.11
N ALA A 151 -1.31 -16.38 4.84
CA ALA A 151 -0.70 -15.68 3.71
C ALA A 151 -0.99 -14.16 3.74
N ALA A 152 -2.19 -13.77 4.18
CA ALA A 152 -2.56 -12.38 4.41
C ALA A 152 -1.70 -11.76 5.53
N GLY A 153 -1.52 -12.46 6.65
CA GLY A 153 -0.62 -12.05 7.73
C GLY A 153 0.82 -11.85 7.24
N ASP A 154 1.35 -12.79 6.43
CA ASP A 154 2.69 -12.68 5.85
C ASP A 154 2.82 -11.41 4.96
N CYS A 155 1.74 -10.96 4.30
CA CYS A 155 1.71 -9.71 3.52
C CYS A 155 1.77 -8.48 4.42
N LEU A 156 1.05 -8.47 5.54
CA LEU A 156 1.12 -7.38 6.52
C LEU A 156 2.52 -7.25 7.12
N ASP A 157 3.16 -8.36 7.46
CA ASP A 157 4.52 -8.38 7.98
C ASP A 157 5.54 -7.81 6.98
N ARG A 158 5.40 -8.15 5.69
CA ARG A 158 6.22 -7.57 4.61
C ARG A 158 5.95 -6.07 4.45
N ALA A 159 4.68 -5.68 4.41
CA ALA A 159 4.30 -4.27 4.30
C ALA A 159 4.90 -3.46 5.46
N ALA A 160 4.89 -3.99 6.69
CA ALA A 160 5.51 -3.36 7.84
C ALA A 160 7.03 -3.19 7.65
N ARG A 161 7.74 -4.22 7.17
CA ARG A 161 9.18 -4.10 6.85
C ARG A 161 9.46 -3.05 5.77
N TYR A 162 8.70 -3.05 4.68
CA TYR A 162 8.87 -2.06 3.61
C TYR A 162 8.51 -0.64 4.06
N ARG A 163 7.58 -0.46 5.00
CA ARG A 163 7.30 0.85 5.62
C ARG A 163 8.50 1.37 6.41
N ILE A 164 9.28 0.50 7.06
CA ILE A 164 10.52 0.90 7.74
C ILE A 164 11.53 1.44 6.73
N GLU A 165 11.78 0.71 5.64
CA GLU A 165 12.68 1.16 4.56
C GLU A 165 12.20 2.46 3.89
N ARG A 166 10.89 2.56 3.65
CA ARG A 166 10.26 3.79 3.15
C ARG A 166 10.52 4.98 4.08
N ARG A 167 10.42 4.79 5.40
CA ARG A 167 10.69 5.84 6.40
C ARG A 167 12.17 6.22 6.45
N ILE A 168 13.07 5.25 6.35
CA ILE A 168 14.51 5.52 6.23
C ILE A 168 14.78 6.39 4.99
N ALA A 169 14.23 6.01 3.83
CA ALA A 169 14.34 6.78 2.60
C ALA A 169 13.72 8.17 2.70
N TYR A 170 12.56 8.32 3.37
CA TYR A 170 11.94 9.61 3.65
C TYR A 170 12.87 10.52 4.46
N HIS A 171 13.47 10.00 5.54
CA HIS A 171 14.38 10.78 6.37
C HIS A 171 15.67 11.16 5.63
N ALA A 172 16.22 10.27 4.80
CA ALA A 172 17.36 10.58 3.95
C ALA A 172 17.07 11.74 2.99
N LEU A 173 15.93 11.69 2.29
CA LEU A 173 15.47 12.78 1.41
C LEU A 173 15.16 14.08 2.16
N ARG A 174 14.74 14.00 3.44
CA ARG A 174 14.55 15.17 4.29
C ARG A 174 15.88 15.81 4.67
N ILE A 175 16.91 15.01 4.96
CA ILE A 175 18.26 15.49 5.32
C ILE A 175 18.94 16.16 4.12
N SER A 176 18.75 15.64 2.90
CA SER A 176 19.29 16.25 1.68
C SER A 176 18.61 17.57 1.28
N GLU A 177 17.64 18.07 2.06
CA GLU A 177 16.77 19.21 1.77
C GLU A 177 15.95 19.12 0.47
N GLU A 178 16.08 18.03 -0.31
CA GLU A 178 15.36 17.85 -1.59
C GLU A 178 13.84 17.83 -1.41
N ILE A 179 13.35 17.33 -0.26
CA ILE A 179 11.91 17.27 0.05
C ILE A 179 11.57 17.80 1.45
N ALA A 180 12.44 18.60 2.09
CA ALA A 180 12.25 19.12 3.45
C ALA A 180 11.12 20.17 3.53
N GLN A 181 9.91 19.76 3.17
CA GLN A 181 8.71 20.57 3.14
C GLN A 181 7.96 20.46 4.47
N PHE A 182 7.81 19.26 5.04
CA PHE A 182 7.01 19.07 6.26
C PHE A 182 7.82 19.28 7.56
N PRO A 183 7.23 19.89 8.60
CA PRO A 183 7.88 20.11 9.89
C PRO A 183 8.30 18.81 10.58
N ASP A 184 9.35 18.85 11.40
CA ASP A 184 9.77 17.66 12.16
C ASP A 184 8.69 17.20 13.15
N ILE A 185 8.29 15.94 13.07
CA ILE A 185 7.19 15.35 13.86
C ILE A 185 7.51 15.36 15.36
N ARG A 186 8.80 15.27 15.73
CA ARG A 186 9.26 15.41 17.12
C ARG A 186 9.02 16.80 17.73
N ARG A 187 8.47 17.73 16.96
CA ARG A 187 8.10 19.08 17.39
C ARG A 187 6.58 19.26 17.47
N ILE A 188 5.81 18.19 17.31
CA ILE A 188 4.35 18.21 17.37
C ILE A 188 3.93 17.53 18.67
N ASP A 189 3.88 18.33 19.73
CA ASP A 189 3.55 17.85 21.07
C ASP A 189 2.20 18.37 21.56
N ALA A 190 1.52 19.21 20.77
CA ALA A 190 0.30 19.90 21.13
C ALA A 190 -0.69 19.91 19.95
N LEU A 191 -1.99 19.92 20.25
CA LEU A 191 -3.04 19.93 19.23
C LEU A 191 -2.96 21.17 18.33
N GLU A 192 -2.68 22.33 18.91
CA GLU A 192 -2.58 23.60 18.20
C GLU A 192 -1.46 23.56 17.15
N ASP A 193 -0.27 23.12 17.59
CA ASP A 193 0.88 22.88 16.72
C ASP A 193 0.50 21.95 15.56
N PHE A 194 -0.18 20.83 15.86
CA PHE A 194 -0.57 19.87 14.84
C PHE A 194 -1.59 20.42 13.84
N VAL A 195 -2.62 21.14 14.31
CA VAL A 195 -3.65 21.74 13.47
C VAL A 195 -3.04 22.71 12.46
N TYR A 196 -2.13 23.59 12.90
CA TYR A 196 -1.46 24.53 12.01
C TYR A 196 -0.61 23.83 10.95
N VAL A 197 0.14 22.80 11.35
CA VAL A 197 0.93 22.00 10.41
C VAL A 197 0.03 21.28 9.41
N ALA A 198 -1.05 20.64 9.89
CA ALA A 198 -2.00 19.95 9.03
C ALA A 198 -2.65 20.90 8.03
N LEU A 199 -3.09 22.09 8.47
CA LEU A 199 -3.68 23.11 7.59
C LEU A 199 -2.69 23.57 6.51
N ALA A 200 -1.43 23.79 6.87
CA ALA A 200 -0.39 24.17 5.90
C ALA A 200 -0.12 23.07 4.87
N ILE A 201 -0.06 21.81 5.31
CA ILE A 201 0.11 20.64 4.44
C ILE A 201 -1.07 20.49 3.47
N GLU A 202 -2.30 20.62 3.97
CA GLU A 202 -3.51 20.44 3.16
C GLU A 202 -3.68 21.58 2.15
N ARG A 203 -3.34 22.82 2.52
CA ARG A 203 -3.29 23.95 1.56
C ARG A 203 -2.21 23.76 0.50
N TYR A 204 -1.05 23.24 0.87
CA TYR A 204 -0.01 22.86 -0.09
C TYR A 204 -0.52 21.79 -1.08
N PHE A 205 -1.14 20.72 -0.59
CA PHE A 205 -1.69 19.68 -1.45
C PHE A 205 -2.81 20.20 -2.35
N ARG A 206 -3.69 21.05 -1.82
CA ARG A 206 -4.76 21.70 -2.58
C ARG A 206 -4.21 22.53 -3.74
N ARG A 207 -3.12 23.27 -3.52
CA ARG A 207 -2.39 24.01 -4.56
C ARG A 207 -1.79 23.10 -5.62
N LEU A 208 -1.23 21.96 -5.23
CA LEU A 208 -0.75 20.98 -6.21
C LEU A 208 -1.90 20.54 -7.11
N LEU A 209 -3.06 20.19 -6.54
CA LEU A 209 -4.25 19.78 -7.31
C LEU A 209 -4.70 20.87 -8.31
N GLU A 210 -4.67 22.16 -7.93
CA GLU A 210 -5.00 23.28 -8.84
C GLU A 210 -4.07 23.34 -10.05
N CYS A 211 -2.78 23.06 -9.87
CA CYS A 211 -1.81 23.01 -10.97
C CYS A 211 -2.12 21.90 -11.99
N HIS A 212 -2.98 20.94 -11.62
CA HIS A 212 -3.37 19.78 -12.43
C HIS A 212 -4.76 19.89 -13.07
N ASP A 213 -5.56 20.92 -12.73
CA ASP A 213 -6.96 21.04 -13.18
C ASP A 213 -7.13 21.36 -14.68
N GLU A 214 -6.04 21.57 -15.42
CA GLU A 214 -6.12 21.87 -16.86
C GLU A 214 -6.22 20.65 -17.79
N VAL A 215 -6.17 19.40 -17.30
CA VAL A 215 -6.31 18.22 -18.19
C VAL A 215 -7.09 17.06 -17.53
N GLY A 216 -8.41 17.22 -17.40
CA GLY A 216 -9.38 16.12 -17.47
C GLY A 216 -9.59 15.20 -16.24
N GLY A 217 -10.88 14.98 -15.93
CA GLY A 217 -11.42 13.68 -15.50
C GLY A 217 -11.19 13.24 -14.05
N GLY A 218 -11.77 13.93 -13.06
CA GLY A 218 -12.08 13.35 -11.72
C GLY A 218 -11.32 13.90 -10.51
N ILE A 219 -10.39 14.86 -10.70
CA ILE A 219 -9.68 15.55 -9.59
C ILE A 219 -10.65 16.26 -8.64
N GLY A 220 -11.83 16.70 -9.14
CA GLY A 220 -12.83 17.41 -8.35
C GLY A 220 -13.26 16.70 -7.07
N ALA A 221 -13.32 15.36 -7.05
CA ALA A 221 -13.63 14.60 -5.84
C ALA A 221 -12.52 14.73 -4.78
N ILE A 222 -11.26 14.70 -5.22
CA ILE A 222 -10.07 14.83 -4.36
C ILE A 222 -9.92 16.27 -3.86
N MET A 223 -10.16 17.26 -4.72
CA MET A 223 -10.22 18.68 -4.33
C MET A 223 -11.31 18.91 -3.30
N THR A 224 -12.54 18.42 -3.53
CA THR A 224 -13.65 18.57 -2.58
C THR A 224 -13.34 17.94 -1.22
N ALA A 225 -12.73 16.74 -1.22
CA ALA A 225 -12.32 16.10 0.02
C ALA A 225 -11.26 16.92 0.76
N THR A 226 -10.29 17.49 0.04
CA THR A 226 -9.24 18.34 0.60
C THR A 226 -9.82 19.65 1.14
N ASP A 227 -10.76 20.29 0.42
CA ASP A 227 -11.45 21.51 0.86
C ASP A 227 -12.26 21.29 2.14
N LYS A 228 -12.92 20.12 2.29
CA LYS A 228 -13.61 19.76 3.53
C LYS A 228 -12.66 19.59 4.72
N ILE A 229 -11.47 19.05 4.50
CA ILE A 229 -10.45 18.93 5.55
C ILE A 229 -9.99 20.32 5.98
N ILE A 230 -9.65 21.19 5.02
CA ILE A 230 -9.23 22.57 5.27
C ILE A 230 -10.31 23.30 6.08
N ALA A 231 -11.57 23.28 5.62
CA ALA A 231 -12.69 23.92 6.30
C ALA A 231 -12.95 23.36 7.71
N GLY A 232 -12.61 22.09 7.96
CA GLY A 232 -12.70 21.49 9.29
C GLY A 232 -11.54 21.86 10.23
N LEU A 233 -10.37 22.16 9.68
CA LEU A 233 -9.18 22.56 10.45
C LEU A 233 -9.15 24.07 10.74
N GLU A 234 -9.70 24.90 9.86
CA GLU A 234 -9.68 26.36 9.98
C GLU A 234 -10.28 26.89 11.30
N PRO A 235 -11.47 26.44 11.75
CA PRO A 235 -12.01 26.88 13.04
C PRO A 235 -11.13 26.47 14.22
N MET A 236 -10.48 25.31 14.15
CA MET A 236 -9.57 24.84 15.22
C MET A 236 -8.30 25.71 15.33
N ALA A 237 -7.92 26.38 14.24
CA ALA A 237 -6.75 27.27 14.19
C ALA A 237 -7.06 28.72 14.61
N GLN A 238 -8.33 29.16 14.58
CA GLN A 238 -8.71 30.56 14.83
C GLN A 238 -8.48 31.00 16.27
N ASP A 239 -8.64 30.11 17.23
CA ASP A 239 -8.54 30.41 18.68
C ASP A 239 -7.16 30.11 19.27
N THR A 240 -6.20 29.73 18.44
CA THR A 240 -4.92 29.18 18.89
C THR A 240 -3.75 29.74 18.09
N HIS A 241 -2.55 29.74 18.69
CA HIS A 241 -1.32 30.14 18.03
C HIS A 241 -0.31 29.01 18.07
N PRO A 242 0.37 28.70 16.95
CA PRO A 242 1.38 27.67 16.94
C PRO A 242 2.58 28.13 17.75
N SER A 243 3.29 27.17 18.32
CA SER A 243 4.54 27.40 19.01
C SER A 243 5.57 28.04 18.06
N ARG A 244 6.35 29.02 18.55
CA ARG A 244 7.39 29.72 17.77
C ARG A 244 8.39 28.80 17.06
N ARG A 245 8.58 27.56 17.56
CA ARG A 245 9.42 26.52 16.94
C ARG A 245 8.94 26.10 15.54
N LEU A 246 7.67 26.37 15.20
CA LEU A 246 7.03 26.07 13.93
C LEU A 246 7.04 27.24 12.95
N ASP A 247 7.39 28.46 13.36
CA ASP A 247 7.37 29.65 12.50
C ASP A 247 8.14 29.44 11.18
N ARG A 248 9.35 28.89 11.26
CA ARG A 248 10.21 28.69 10.08
C ARG A 248 9.71 27.54 9.19
N PRO A 249 9.35 26.35 9.72
CA PRO A 249 8.71 25.30 8.93
C PRO A 249 7.39 25.73 8.27
N LEU A 250 6.47 26.39 9.01
CA LEU A 250 5.18 26.84 8.48
C LEU A 250 5.38 27.88 7.38
N LYS A 251 6.23 28.89 7.59
CA LYS A 251 6.58 29.87 6.53
C LYS A 251 7.18 29.22 5.29
N ARG A 252 7.92 28.11 5.42
CA ARG A 252 8.44 27.36 4.26
C ARG A 252 7.29 26.73 3.47
N LEU A 253 6.36 26.05 4.14
CA LEU A 253 5.18 25.46 3.50
C LEU A 253 4.29 26.50 2.85
N GLU A 254 3.99 27.58 3.56
CA GLU A 254 3.21 28.71 3.04
C GLU A 254 3.90 29.36 1.84
N LYS A 255 5.23 29.53 1.89
CA LYS A 255 6.00 30.06 0.77
C LYS A 255 5.92 29.13 -0.45
N ILE A 256 5.95 27.82 -0.26
CA ILE A 256 5.82 26.85 -1.36
C ILE A 256 4.40 26.88 -1.93
N ALA A 257 3.39 26.84 -1.06
CA ALA A 257 1.98 26.94 -1.42
C ALA A 257 1.66 28.28 -2.13
N GLY A 258 2.33 29.36 -1.73
CA GLY A 258 2.13 30.71 -2.27
C GLY A 258 2.88 31.02 -3.56
N ARG A 259 3.72 30.11 -4.08
CA ARG A 259 4.40 30.34 -5.37
C ARG A 259 3.35 30.43 -6.49
N PRO A 260 3.51 31.36 -7.46
CA PRO A 260 2.68 31.35 -8.66
C PRO A 260 2.86 30.02 -9.38
N VAL A 261 1.78 29.51 -9.98
CA VAL A 261 1.77 28.26 -10.75
C VAL A 261 2.67 28.43 -11.97
N GLY A 262 3.97 28.23 -11.78
CA GLY A 262 5.02 28.43 -12.77
C GLY A 262 5.15 27.23 -13.69
N ALA A 263 5.52 27.50 -14.95
CA ALA A 263 5.49 26.59 -16.09
C ALA A 263 6.01 25.16 -15.81
N ARG A 264 5.26 24.22 -16.41
CA ARG A 264 5.36 22.76 -16.27
C ARG A 264 6.71 22.22 -16.75
N PRO A 265 7.31 21.23 -16.06
CA PRO A 265 8.26 20.34 -16.70
C PRO A 265 7.50 19.53 -17.78
N ALA A 266 7.94 19.60 -19.03
CA ALA A 266 7.36 18.80 -20.10
C ALA A 266 7.60 17.30 -19.84
N GLY A 267 6.56 16.46 -19.98
CA GLY A 267 6.69 15.00 -20.01
C GLY A 267 6.66 14.24 -18.68
N ALA A 268 6.41 14.87 -17.53
CA ALA A 268 6.23 14.14 -16.27
C ALA A 268 4.79 13.58 -16.13
N ASP A 269 4.64 12.29 -15.78
CA ASP A 269 3.35 11.69 -15.40
C ASP A 269 2.86 12.36 -14.10
N ASN A 270 2.00 13.36 -14.30
CA ASN A 270 1.47 14.25 -13.27
C ASN A 270 0.71 13.50 -12.16
N TRP A 271 0.05 12.38 -12.49
CA TRP A 271 -0.68 11.58 -11.53
C TRP A 271 0.25 10.82 -10.59
N ALA A 272 1.37 10.31 -11.10
CA ALA A 272 2.39 9.65 -10.30
C ALA A 272 2.99 10.61 -9.26
N ARG A 273 3.27 11.86 -9.67
CA ARG A 273 3.75 12.90 -8.75
C ARG A 273 2.73 13.23 -7.66
N LEU A 274 1.47 13.45 -8.01
CA LEU A 274 0.40 13.67 -7.03
C LEU A 274 0.26 12.49 -6.05
N ALA A 275 0.35 11.25 -6.55
CA ALA A 275 0.31 10.06 -5.72
C ALA A 275 1.50 9.99 -4.75
N VAL A 276 2.71 10.33 -5.20
CA VAL A 276 3.88 10.40 -4.31
C VAL A 276 3.66 11.44 -3.20
N GLU A 277 3.14 12.63 -3.53
CA GLU A 277 2.87 13.68 -2.55
C GLU A 277 1.77 13.28 -1.56
N ALA A 278 0.65 12.72 -2.03
CA ALA A 278 -0.39 12.16 -1.17
C ALA A 278 0.14 11.05 -0.26
N GLY A 279 1.07 10.22 -0.77
CA GLY A 279 1.77 9.22 0.01
C GLY A 279 2.64 9.80 1.12
N ARG A 280 3.33 10.93 0.89
CA ARG A 280 4.14 11.62 1.90
C ARG A 280 3.27 12.23 2.99
N ILE A 281 2.13 12.80 2.61
CA ILE A 281 1.15 13.35 3.55
C ILE A 281 0.58 12.23 4.44
N PHE A 282 0.24 11.09 3.84
CA PHE A 282 -0.18 9.91 4.60
C PHE A 282 0.87 9.50 5.63
N ASP A 283 2.13 9.29 5.22
CA ASP A 283 3.19 8.87 6.14
C ASP A 283 3.44 9.90 7.23
N TYR A 284 3.30 11.19 6.92
CA TYR A 284 3.43 12.26 7.90
C TYR A 284 2.41 12.10 9.03
N TYR A 285 1.13 11.99 8.68
CA TYR A 285 0.06 11.83 9.65
C TYR A 285 0.12 10.48 10.38
N ASP A 286 0.47 9.40 9.69
CA ASP A 286 0.69 8.08 10.29
C ASP A 286 1.81 8.11 11.33
N GLN A 287 2.91 8.81 11.05
CA GLN A 287 4.01 8.94 12.00
C GLN A 287 3.68 9.89 13.17
N VAL A 288 2.88 10.94 12.95
CA VAL A 288 2.32 11.74 14.06
C VAL A 288 1.46 10.85 14.95
N PHE A 289 0.57 10.03 14.38
CA PHE A 289 -0.29 9.12 15.13
C PHE A 289 0.52 8.15 16.01
N GLU A 290 1.59 7.56 15.48
CA GLU A 290 2.43 6.61 16.21
C GLU A 290 3.26 7.24 17.34
N THR A 291 3.57 8.53 17.26
CA THR A 291 4.49 9.21 18.19
C THR A 291 3.81 10.17 19.14
N ALA A 292 2.59 10.62 18.83
CA ALA A 292 1.82 11.52 19.66
C ALA A 292 1.43 10.85 20.98
N GLN A 293 1.47 11.64 22.06
CA GLN A 293 0.98 11.24 23.38
C GLN A 293 -0.40 11.83 23.67
N ASP A 294 -0.76 12.95 23.02
CA ASP A 294 -2.06 13.59 23.18
C ASP A 294 -3.14 12.82 22.38
N PRO A 295 -4.19 12.29 23.04
CA PRO A 295 -5.27 11.57 22.38
C PRO A 295 -5.99 12.37 21.28
N GLN A 296 -6.07 13.70 21.41
CA GLN A 296 -6.71 14.55 20.39
C GLN A 296 -5.83 14.66 19.14
N VAL A 297 -4.50 14.76 19.31
CA VAL A 297 -3.53 14.69 18.22
C VAL A 297 -3.57 13.32 17.54
N MET A 298 -3.62 12.23 18.31
CA MET A 298 -3.75 10.87 17.78
C MET A 298 -5.04 10.71 16.97
N ALA A 299 -6.20 11.10 17.51
CA ALA A 299 -7.47 10.95 16.82
C ALA A 299 -7.53 11.78 15.52
N LEU A 300 -7.02 13.02 15.55
CA LEU A 300 -6.97 13.87 14.38
C LEU A 300 -6.01 13.31 13.32
N SER A 301 -4.82 12.87 13.72
CA SER A 301 -3.81 12.32 12.80
C SER A 301 -4.27 11.02 12.14
N GLN A 302 -4.95 10.14 12.89
CA GLN A 302 -5.57 8.94 12.34
C GLN A 302 -6.66 9.26 11.30
N ARG A 303 -7.50 10.26 11.57
CA ARG A 303 -8.54 10.70 10.60
C ARG A 303 -7.90 11.27 9.33
N LEU A 304 -6.87 12.09 9.48
CA LEU A 304 -6.16 12.71 8.35
C LEU A 304 -5.37 11.67 7.53
N SER A 305 -4.74 10.69 8.18
CA SER A 305 -4.06 9.58 7.49
C SER A 305 -5.06 8.72 6.71
N ALA A 306 -6.22 8.40 7.29
CA ALA A 306 -7.30 7.69 6.59
C ALA A 306 -7.82 8.46 5.35
N SER A 307 -7.89 9.79 5.43
CA SER A 307 -8.26 10.60 4.28
C SER A 307 -7.14 10.65 3.22
N ALA A 308 -5.88 10.77 3.65
CA ALA A 308 -4.74 10.80 2.75
C ALA A 308 -4.58 9.47 1.97
N ILE A 309 -4.79 8.32 2.62
CA ILE A 309 -4.70 7.01 1.94
C ILE A 309 -5.84 6.80 0.93
N GLU A 310 -7.05 7.31 1.20
CA GLU A 310 -8.14 7.24 0.22
C GLU A 310 -7.87 8.13 -0.99
N ARG A 311 -7.37 9.36 -0.77
CA ARG A 311 -6.95 10.25 -1.86
C ARG A 311 -5.83 9.64 -2.70
N LEU A 312 -4.85 9.00 -2.06
CA LEU A 312 -3.79 8.25 -2.72
C LEU A 312 -4.33 7.11 -3.60
N ARG A 313 -5.28 6.34 -3.07
CA ARG A 313 -5.95 5.25 -3.80
C ARG A 313 -6.68 5.78 -5.05
N LEU A 314 -7.41 6.91 -4.92
CA LEU A 314 -8.10 7.54 -6.05
C LEU A 314 -7.12 8.03 -7.12
N LEU A 315 -6.05 8.74 -6.75
CA LEU A 315 -5.04 9.22 -7.70
C LEU A 315 -4.42 8.07 -8.52
N ARG A 316 -4.16 6.94 -7.87
CA ARG A 316 -3.61 5.75 -8.54
C ARG A 316 -4.62 5.08 -9.47
N LYS A 317 -5.89 5.03 -9.07
CA LYS A 317 -6.95 4.53 -9.95
C LYS A 317 -7.04 5.38 -11.20
N MET A 318 -7.09 6.71 -11.04
CA MET A 318 -7.15 7.66 -12.14
C MET A 318 -5.94 7.53 -13.07
N ARG A 319 -4.75 7.34 -12.51
CA ARG A 319 -3.54 7.05 -13.27
C ARG A 319 -3.67 5.78 -14.11
N ASN A 320 -4.12 4.68 -13.52
CA ASN A 320 -4.30 3.41 -14.23
C ASN A 320 -5.34 3.51 -15.34
N ASP A 321 -6.40 4.31 -15.13
CA ASP A 321 -7.43 4.58 -16.13
C ASP A 321 -6.92 5.49 -17.26
N ALA A 322 -5.94 6.36 -16.99
CA ALA A 322 -5.33 7.27 -17.97
C ALA A 322 -4.24 6.61 -18.85
N LEU A 323 -3.71 5.45 -18.48
CA LEU A 323 -2.68 4.76 -19.25
C LEU A 323 -3.28 4.05 -20.49
N PRO A 324 -2.66 4.17 -21.69
CA PRO A 324 -3.19 3.57 -22.90
C PRO A 324 -3.28 2.04 -22.77
N ARG A 325 -4.48 1.48 -23.00
CA ARG A 325 -4.73 0.04 -23.05
C ARG A 325 -4.39 -0.51 -24.44
N ASP A 326 -3.95 -1.77 -24.51
CA ASP A 326 -3.72 -2.41 -25.81
C ASP A 326 -5.04 -2.82 -26.50
N GLU A 327 -4.96 -3.21 -27.78
CA GLU A 327 -6.13 -3.61 -28.61
C GLU A 327 -6.94 -4.79 -28.04
N LYS A 328 -6.43 -5.49 -27.02
CA LYS A 328 -7.13 -6.61 -26.36
C LYS A 328 -7.82 -6.19 -25.06
N GLY A 329 -7.81 -4.91 -24.71
CA GLY A 329 -8.39 -4.41 -23.46
C GLY A 329 -7.60 -4.82 -22.22
N THR A 330 -6.44 -5.44 -22.40
CA THR A 330 -5.47 -5.71 -21.34
C THR A 330 -4.55 -4.49 -21.21
N THR A 331 -4.18 -4.15 -19.97
CA THR A 331 -2.98 -3.34 -19.79
C THR A 331 -1.83 -4.21 -20.28
N GLY A 332 -1.32 -3.94 -21.49
CA GLY A 332 -0.21 -4.68 -22.06
C GLY A 332 0.97 -4.74 -21.08
N PRO A 333 1.93 -5.67 -21.28
CA PRO A 333 3.12 -5.73 -20.44
C PRO A 333 3.75 -4.33 -20.36
N PRO A 334 4.37 -3.96 -19.23
CA PRO A 334 4.94 -2.63 -19.03
C PRO A 334 5.73 -2.23 -20.28
N ARG A 335 5.23 -1.22 -20.99
CA ARG A 335 5.93 -0.70 -22.17
C ARG A 335 7.13 0.07 -21.66
N PHE A 336 8.30 -0.56 -21.75
CA PHE A 336 9.58 0.09 -21.57
C PHE A 336 9.78 1.00 -22.80
N ILE A 337 9.57 2.30 -22.63
CA ILE A 337 10.02 3.34 -23.56
C ILE A 337 11.19 4.04 -22.90
#